data_AF-A0A365R2Y7-F1
#
_entry.id   AF-A0A365R2Y7-F1
#
_cell.length_a   1.000
_cell.length_b   1.000
_cell.length_c   1.000
_cell.angle_alpha   90.00
_cell.angle_beta   90.00
_cell.angle_gamma   90.00
#
_symmetry.space_group_name_H-M   'P 1'
#
loop_
_entity.id
_entity.type
_entity.pdbx_description
1 polymer ?
#
loop_
_entity_poly.entity_id
_entity_poly.type
_entity_poly.pdbx_seq_one_letter_code
_entity_poly.pdbx_strand_id
1 'polypeptide(L)' 'MRPDAHRRRQLAPLAQTLDGLPAVCREAYFLCRVRGFSIEQAARSLGLEPAVVRTYLVRAQRACHAALS' A
#
# COMPACT_ATOMS: atom_id res chain seq x y z
N MET A 1 -7.27 16.02 -25.35
CA MET A 1 -7.41 15.41 -24.01
C MET A 1 -6.04 15.00 -23.52
N ARG A 2 -5.61 15.43 -22.32
CA ARG A 2 -4.34 14.96 -21.74
C ARG A 2 -4.52 13.53 -21.21
N PRO A 3 -3.80 12.52 -21.73
CA PRO A 3 -3.97 11.11 -21.35
C PRO A 3 -3.75 10.84 -19.85
N ASP A 4 -3.08 11.76 -19.15
CA ASP A 4 -2.83 11.69 -17.70
C ASP A 4 -4.09 11.81 -16.85
N ALA A 5 -5.10 12.56 -17.31
CA ALA A 5 -6.30 12.84 -16.53
C ALA A 5 -7.21 11.61 -16.38
N HIS A 6 -7.30 10.80 -17.43
CA HIS A 6 -8.08 9.56 -17.40
C HIS A 6 -7.38 8.50 -16.52
N ARG A 7 -6.06 8.38 -16.66
CA ARG A 7 -5.25 7.46 -15.86
C ARG A 7 -5.26 7.82 -14.37
N ARG A 8 -5.23 9.13 -14.04
CA ARG A 8 -5.37 9.60 -12.65
C ARG A 8 -6.76 9.31 -12.07
N ARG A 9 -7.84 9.48 -12.85
CA ARG A 9 -9.19 9.13 -12.41
C ARG A 9 -9.33 7.65 -12.08
N GLN A 10 -8.69 6.77 -12.85
CA GLN A 10 -8.68 5.32 -12.60
C GLN A 10 -7.89 4.93 -11.34
N LEU A 11 -6.90 5.73 -10.93
CA LEU A 11 -6.08 5.50 -9.73
C LEU A 11 -6.64 6.17 -8.46
N ALA A 12 -7.60 7.08 -8.60
CA ALA A 12 -8.20 7.81 -7.48
C ALA A 12 -8.87 6.92 -6.41
N PRO A 13 -9.52 5.78 -6.74
CA PRO A 13 -10.06 4.87 -5.74
C PRO A 13 -8.96 4.23 -4.88
N LEU A 14 -7.86 3.80 -5.51
CA LEU A 14 -6.73 3.21 -4.82
C LEU A 14 -6.07 4.19 -3.85
N ALA A 15 -5.88 5.44 -4.28
CA ALA A 15 -5.29 6.48 -3.43
C ALA A 15 -6.15 6.72 -2.18
N GLN A 16 -7.46 6.86 -2.35
CA GLN A 16 -8.40 7.04 -1.22
C GLN A 16 -8.43 5.83 -0.28
N THR A 17 -8.38 4.62 -0.83
CA THR A 17 -8.35 3.40 -0.02
C THR A 17 -7.07 3.29 0.80
N LEU A 18 -5.92 3.58 0.20
CA LEU A 18 -4.66 3.63 0.93
C LEU A 18 -4.71 4.74 2.00
N ASP A 19 -5.34 5.88 1.71
CA ASP A 19 -5.45 6.98 2.67
C ASP A 19 -6.29 6.66 3.92
N GLY A 20 -7.23 5.72 3.79
CA GLY A 20 -7.97 5.19 4.93
C GLY A 20 -7.19 4.19 5.80
N LEU A 21 -6.01 3.75 5.38
CA LEU A 21 -5.18 2.84 6.17
C LEU A 21 -4.38 3.60 7.24
N PRO A 22 -4.10 2.96 8.39
CA PRO A 22 -3.15 3.50 9.37
C PRO A 22 -1.82 3.87 8.71
N ALA A 23 -1.20 4.96 9.15
CA ALA A 23 0.04 5.48 8.55
C ALA A 23 1.13 4.40 8.45
N VAL A 24 1.30 3.59 9.49
CA VAL A 24 2.29 2.50 9.52
C VAL A 24 1.97 1.37 8.52
N CYS A 25 0.68 1.11 8.23
CA CYS A 25 0.27 0.16 7.19
C CYS A 25 0.62 0.67 5.80
N ARG A 26 0.36 1.96 5.53
CA ARG A 26 0.75 2.60 4.26
C ARG A 26 2.25 2.55 4.05
N GLU A 27 3.03 2.89 5.09
CA GLU A 27 4.49 2.89 5.02
C GLU A 27 5.04 1.48 4.74
N ALA A 28 4.54 0.47 5.44
CA ALA A 28 4.88 -0.93 5.19
C ALA A 28 4.57 -1.37 3.75
N TYR A 29 3.40 -0.98 3.23
CA TYR A 29 3.01 -1.26 1.86
C TYR A 29 3.89 -0.54 0.84
N PHE A 30 4.20 0.73 1.05
CA PHE A 30 5.06 1.53 0.19
C PHE A 30 6.48 0.96 0.12
N LEU A 31 7.09 0.63 1.26
CA LEU A 31 8.42 0.03 1.32
C LEU A 31 8.46 -1.28 0.53
N CYS A 32 7.48 -2.16 0.73
CA CYS A 32 7.49 -3.46 0.05
C CYS A 32 7.16 -3.36 -1.44
N ARG A 33 6.13 -2.58 -1.81
CA ARG A 33 5.56 -2.60 -3.17
C ARG A 33 6.12 -1.54 -4.11
N VAL A 34 6.58 -0.42 -3.57
CA VAL A 34 7.14 0.68 -4.37
C VAL A 34 8.66 0.70 -4.28
N ARG A 35 9.22 0.49 -3.08
CA ARG A 35 10.69 0.47 -2.89
C ARG A 35 11.31 -0.91 -3.07
N GLY A 36 10.50 -1.97 -3.17
CA GLY A 36 10.99 -3.34 -3.39
C GLY A 36 11.65 -3.98 -2.17
N PHE A 37 11.38 -3.47 -0.96
CA PHE A 37 11.94 -4.03 0.26
C PHE A 37 11.32 -5.41 0.53
N SER A 38 12.11 -6.32 1.09
CA SER A 38 11.56 -7.54 1.68
C SER A 38 10.78 -7.22 2.96
N ILE A 39 9.93 -8.15 3.39
CA ILE A 39 9.17 -8.04 4.66
C ILE A 39 10.14 -7.79 5.83
N GLU A 40 11.27 -8.49 5.87
CA GLU A 40 12.31 -8.33 6.90
C GLU A 40 12.98 -6.95 6.87
N GLN A 41 13.20 -6.39 5.69
CA GLN A 41 13.78 -5.04 5.57
C GLN A 41 12.77 -3.97 5.98
N ALA A 42 11.51 -4.10 5.58
CA ALA A 42 10.45 -3.20 6.00
C ALA A 42 10.19 -3.28 7.51
N ALA A 43 10.19 -4.48 8.09
CA ALA A 43 10.04 -4.71 9.52
C ALA A 43 11.12 -3.98 10.33
N ARG A 44 12.39 -4.17 9.95
CA ARG A 44 13.52 -3.44 10.56
C ARG A 44 13.43 -1.93 10.37
N SER A 45 13.03 -1.46 9.19
CA SER A 45 12.88 -0.02 8.91
C SER A 45 11.75 0.63 9.73
N LEU A 46 10.73 -0.13 10.10
CA LEU A 46 9.55 0.36 10.82
C LEU A 46 9.59 0.06 12.33
N GLY A 47 10.61 -0.66 12.82
CA GLY A 47 10.67 -1.13 14.20
C GLY A 47 9.53 -2.10 14.56
N LEU A 48 9.07 -2.90 13.59
CA LEU A 48 7.97 -3.85 13.73
C LEU A 48 8.47 -5.29 13.58
N GLU A 49 7.65 -6.24 14.01
CA GLU A 49 7.87 -7.65 13.68
C GLU A 49 7.47 -7.96 12.22
N PRO A 50 8.20 -8.88 11.53
CA PRO A 50 7.87 -9.31 10.18
C PRO A 50 6.43 -9.84 10.02
N ALA A 51 5.91 -10.52 11.03
CA ALA A 51 4.53 -11.03 11.02
C ALA A 51 3.49 -9.89 10.99
N VAL A 52 3.76 -8.78 11.67
CA VAL A 52 2.92 -7.58 11.68
C VAL A 52 2.95 -6.92 10.29
N VAL A 53 4.13 -6.76 9.71
CA VAL A 53 4.29 -6.23 8.35
C VAL A 53 3.53 -7.09 7.34
N ARG A 54 3.65 -8.42 7.42
CA ARG A 54 2.91 -9.34 6.54
C ARG A 54 1.39 -9.16 6.65
N THR A 55 0.88 -9.00 7.87
CA THR A 55 -0.54 -8.74 8.12
C THR A 55 -0.99 -7.43 7.49
N TYR A 56 -0.20 -6.36 7.64
CA TYR A 56 -0.49 -5.06 7.05
C TYR A 56 -0.50 -5.10 5.52
N LEU A 57 0.45 -5.83 4.92
CA LEU A 57 0.49 -6.02 3.47
C LEU A 57 -0.75 -6.75 2.97
N VAL A 58 -1.19 -7.81 3.63
CA VAL A 58 -2.41 -8.55 3.25
C VAL A 58 -3.64 -7.64 3.37
N ARG A 59 -3.76 -6.88 4.46
CA ARG A 59 -4.89 -5.93 4.65
C ARG A 59 -4.91 -4.86 3.56
N ALA A 60 -3.77 -4.23 3.28
CA ALA A 60 -3.65 -3.22 2.24
C ALA A 60 -3.97 -3.79 0.85
N GLN A 61 -3.48 -5.00 0.53
CA GLN A 61 -3.79 -5.65 -0.76
C GLN A 61 -5.27 -5.97 -0.91
N ARG A 62 -5.93 -6.48 0.13
CA ARG A 62 -7.37 -6.76 0.11
C ARG A 62 -8.19 -5.48 -0.08
N ALA A 63 -7.81 -4.40 0.62
CA ALA A 63 -8.48 -3.12 0.47
C ALA A 63 -8.32 -2.58 -0.96
N CYS A 64 -7.09 -2.58 -1.50
CA CYS A 64 -6.85 -2.15 -2.88
C CYS A 64 -7.61 -3.01 -3.91
N HIS A 65 -7.69 -4.32 -3.70
CA HIS A 65 -8.45 -5.20 -4.59
C HIS A 65 -9.95 -4.88 -4.57
N ALA A 66 -10.53 -4.69 -3.38
CA ALA A 66 -11.93 -4.32 -3.22
C ALA A 66 -12.28 -2.95 -3.81
N ALA A 67 -11.30 -2.04 -3.93
CA ALA A 67 -11.49 -0.73 -4.56
C ALA A 67 -11.43 -0.75 -6.09
N LEU A 68 -10.97 -1.85 -6.68
CA LEU A 68 -10.84 -2.05 -8.13
C LEU A 68 -11.86 -3.04 -8.69
N SER A 69 -12.56 -3.78 -7.84
CA SER A 69 -13.67 -4.68 -8.19
C SER A 69 -14.99 -3.93 -8.28
#